data_AF-A0A8B7ZGH9-F1
#
_entry.id   AF-A0A8B7ZGH9-F1
#
_cell.length_a   1.000
_cell.length_b   1.000
_cell.length_c   1.000
_cell.angle_alpha   90.00
_cell.angle_beta   90.00
_cell.angle_gamma   90.00
#
_symmetry.space_group_name_H-M   'P 1'
#
loop_
_entity.id
_entity.type
_entity.pdbx_description
1 polymer ?
#
loop_
_entity_poly.entity_id
_entity_poly.type
_entity_poly.pdbx_seq_one_letter_code
_entity_poly.pdbx_strand_id
1 'polypeptide(L)'
;MDSMHLKPLRAGEAEFKYNSEDTQIESPRKTVCATVKKFALEQTTAHGFPNIFRATTLFGRLLWTVLFLAGVVATFYQGTVLVLKFRRYPVNVEVKIVTKALLELPSVTVCNTNKLRTSAIEKSKHRRMLVVDQTTSLPYYEPCLDDDFACKKRPVCIKRYLLCDAIRQCGVNDTSDERDCNYGKF
;
A
#
# COMPACT_ATOMS: atom_id res chain seq x y z
N MET A 1 74.26 39.60 -2.97
CA MET A 1 74.89 39.84 -4.27
C MET A 1 74.86 38.53 -5.04
N ASP A 2 74.37 38.66 -6.26
CA ASP A 2 74.46 37.74 -7.40
C ASP A 2 73.58 36.51 -7.57
N SER A 3 73.18 36.42 -8.85
CA SER A 3 72.20 35.59 -9.51
C SER A 3 72.74 34.23 -9.96
N MET A 4 71.81 33.26 -10.03
CA MET A 4 71.53 32.33 -11.13
C MET A 4 72.70 31.64 -11.87
N HIS A 5 72.70 30.31 -11.87
CA HIS A 5 72.87 29.51 -13.11
C HIS A 5 72.39 28.06 -12.92
N LEU A 6 71.42 27.64 -13.73
CA LEU A 6 70.98 26.25 -13.88
C LEU A 6 72.10 25.34 -14.42
N LYS A 7 72.09 24.06 -14.04
CA LYS A 7 72.68 22.94 -14.82
C LYS A 7 71.76 21.71 -14.82
N PRO A 8 71.82 20.88 -15.89
CA PRO A 8 70.70 20.07 -16.37
C PRO A 8 70.62 18.65 -15.77
N LEU A 9 69.42 18.06 -15.88
CA LEU A 9 69.08 16.67 -15.56
C LEU A 9 69.81 15.67 -16.47
N ARG A 10 70.25 14.54 -15.91
CA ARG A 10 70.50 13.29 -16.65
C ARG A 10 69.81 12.10 -15.98
N ALA A 11 69.04 11.37 -16.79
CA ALA A 11 68.62 9.98 -16.61
C ALA A 11 69.87 9.09 -16.41
N GLY A 12 69.87 7.98 -15.70
CA GLY A 12 68.82 7.11 -15.17
C GLY A 12 69.46 5.72 -15.18
N GLU A 13 69.68 5.11 -14.02
CA GLU A 13 70.26 3.77 -13.89
C GLU A 13 69.51 2.99 -12.80
N ALA A 14 68.86 1.90 -13.20
CA ALA A 14 68.58 0.75 -12.35
C ALA A 14 68.49 -0.48 -13.26
N GLU A 15 69.57 -1.26 -13.29
CA GLU A 15 69.63 -2.57 -13.94
C GLU A 15 68.63 -3.54 -13.28
N PHE A 16 67.79 -4.18 -14.10
CA PHE A 16 67.05 -5.37 -13.71
C PHE A 16 67.70 -6.58 -14.40
N LYS A 17 68.50 -7.34 -13.64
CA LYS A 17 69.11 -8.60 -14.09
C LYS A 17 68.04 -9.68 -14.19
N TYR A 18 67.79 -10.15 -15.40
CA TYR A 18 67.06 -11.39 -15.67
C TYR A 18 68.02 -12.56 -15.51
N ASN A 19 67.80 -13.42 -14.51
CA ASN A 19 68.57 -14.65 -14.33
C ASN A 19 67.83 -15.83 -14.94
N SER A 20 68.48 -16.44 -15.92
CA SER A 20 68.08 -17.60 -16.69
C SER A 20 68.61 -18.88 -16.04
N GLU A 21 67.79 -19.54 -15.23
CA GLU A 21 67.95 -20.96 -14.87
C GLU A 21 66.56 -21.62 -14.95
N ASP A 22 66.20 -22.04 -16.16
CA ASP A 22 65.69 -23.39 -16.51
C ASP A 22 65.51 -24.35 -15.30
N THR A 23 64.44 -25.12 -15.06
CA THR A 23 63.43 -25.73 -15.95
C THR A 23 62.30 -26.35 -15.09
N GLN A 24 61.17 -26.67 -15.73
CA GLN A 24 60.06 -27.56 -15.32
C GLN A 24 58.86 -26.92 -14.60
N ILE A 25 58.09 -26.09 -15.32
CA ILE A 25 56.64 -26.03 -15.07
C ILE A 25 55.97 -27.04 -16.02
N GLU A 26 56.05 -28.32 -15.67
CA GLU A 26 55.00 -29.24 -16.06
C GLU A 26 53.74 -28.77 -15.31
N SER A 27 52.90 -27.96 -15.94
CA SER A 27 51.61 -27.58 -15.36
C SER A 27 50.75 -28.84 -15.34
N PRO A 28 50.54 -29.50 -14.18
CA PRO A 28 49.67 -30.65 -14.15
C PRO A 28 48.29 -30.16 -14.62
N ARG A 29 47.59 -30.93 -15.45
CA ARG A 29 46.17 -30.65 -15.78
C ARG A 29 45.44 -30.35 -14.46
N LYS A 30 45.18 -29.09 -14.16
CA LYS A 30 44.54 -28.70 -12.90
C LYS A 30 43.09 -29.14 -12.99
N THR A 31 42.78 -30.26 -12.36
CA THR A 31 41.41 -30.77 -12.29
C THR A 31 40.50 -29.71 -11.69
N VAL A 32 39.33 -29.47 -12.29
CA VAL A 32 38.33 -28.47 -11.84
C VAL A 32 38.06 -28.57 -10.34
N CYS A 33 38.05 -29.79 -9.80
CA CYS A 33 37.85 -30.06 -8.37
C CYS A 33 38.94 -29.46 -7.47
N ALA A 34 40.20 -29.39 -7.93
CA ALA A 34 41.29 -28.76 -7.19
C ALA A 34 41.15 -27.24 -7.16
N THR A 35 40.70 -26.64 -8.26
CA THR A 35 40.44 -25.20 -8.35
C THR A 35 39.29 -24.78 -7.45
N VAL A 36 38.17 -25.52 -7.48
CA VAL A 36 37.00 -25.25 -6.61
C VAL A 36 37.36 -25.40 -5.13
N LYS A 37 38.17 -26.40 -4.77
CA LYS A 37 38.61 -26.60 -3.39
C LYS A 37 39.49 -25.44 -2.88
N LYS A 38 40.42 -24.94 -3.70
CA LYS A 38 41.23 -23.77 -3.35
C LYS A 38 40.37 -22.52 -3.16
N PHE A 39 39.46 -22.27 -4.09
CA PHE A 39 38.53 -21.15 -3.99
C PHE A 39 37.67 -21.23 -2.70
N ALA A 40 37.15 -22.43 -2.41
CA ALA A 40 36.30 -22.65 -1.25
C ALA A 40 36.99 -22.42 0.10
N LEU A 41 38.30 -22.66 0.19
CA LEU A 41 39.02 -22.60 1.46
C LEU A 41 39.72 -21.25 1.69
N GLU A 42 40.16 -20.58 0.62
CA GLU A 42 41.07 -19.43 0.73
C GLU A 42 40.50 -18.13 0.18
N GLN A 43 39.53 -18.19 -0.74
CA GLN A 43 39.10 -17.01 -1.51
C GLN A 43 37.68 -16.54 -1.20
N THR A 44 36.81 -17.42 -0.72
CA THR A 44 35.43 -17.04 -0.42
C THR A 44 35.29 -16.53 1.02
N THR A 45 34.47 -15.51 1.20
CA THR A 45 33.99 -15.04 2.51
C THR A 45 32.71 -15.75 2.95
N ALA A 46 32.14 -16.63 2.10
CA ALA A 46 30.92 -17.35 2.42
C ALA A 46 31.17 -18.41 3.50
N HIS A 47 30.87 -18.09 4.75
CA HIS A 47 31.22 -18.91 5.93
C HIS A 47 30.78 -20.39 5.88
N GLY A 48 29.70 -20.72 5.17
CA GLY A 48 29.22 -22.11 5.05
C GLY A 48 29.95 -22.94 3.99
N PHE A 49 30.52 -22.31 2.97
CA PHE A 49 31.10 -23.00 1.80
C PHE A 49 32.43 -23.73 2.09
N PRO A 50 33.39 -23.17 2.86
CA PRO A 50 34.61 -23.87 3.27
C PRO A 50 34.34 -25.16 4.09
N ASN A 51 33.28 -25.15 4.91
CA ASN A 51 32.97 -26.26 5.82
C ASN A 51 32.54 -27.54 5.07
N ILE A 52 31.97 -27.40 3.87
CA ILE A 52 31.62 -28.52 2.99
C ILE A 52 32.87 -29.28 2.53
N PHE A 53 33.97 -28.55 2.27
CA PHE A 53 35.24 -29.12 1.82
C PHE A 53 36.17 -29.51 2.97
N ARG A 54 35.97 -28.95 4.18
CA ARG A 54 36.72 -29.29 5.39
C ARG A 54 36.20 -30.56 6.08
N ALA A 55 34.91 -30.89 5.94
CA ALA A 55 34.33 -32.07 6.56
C ALA A 55 34.92 -33.39 6.01
N THR A 56 35.39 -34.25 6.91
CA THR A 56 36.04 -35.53 6.59
C THR A 56 35.03 -36.68 6.41
N THR A 57 33.88 -36.60 7.09
CA THR A 57 32.82 -37.60 7.01
C THR A 57 31.78 -37.25 5.95
N LEU A 58 31.25 -38.26 5.24
CA LEU A 58 30.20 -38.08 4.23
C LEU A 58 28.93 -37.42 4.83
N PHE A 59 28.53 -37.84 6.03
CA PHE A 59 27.40 -37.25 6.74
C PHE A 59 27.63 -35.77 7.07
N GLY A 60 28.84 -35.42 7.53
CA GLY A 60 29.19 -34.02 7.79
C GLY A 60 29.14 -33.16 6.52
N ARG A 61 29.63 -33.69 5.39
CA ARG A 61 29.55 -32.99 4.09
C ARG A 61 28.11 -32.77 3.64
N LEU A 62 27.24 -33.76 3.79
CA LEU A 62 25.82 -33.63 3.47
C LEU A 62 25.15 -32.58 4.36
N LEU A 63 25.37 -32.64 5.67
CA LEU A 63 24.81 -31.68 6.62
C LEU A 63 25.23 -30.24 6.29
N TRP A 64 26.52 -29.98 6.06
CA TRP A 64 27.01 -28.65 5.69
C TRP A 64 26.48 -28.17 4.33
N THR A 65 26.28 -29.09 3.39
CA THR A 65 25.70 -28.77 2.08
C THR A 65 24.23 -28.36 2.22
N VAL A 66 23.46 -29.09 3.02
CA VAL A 66 22.05 -28.77 3.30
C VAL A 66 21.93 -27.43 4.02
N LEU A 67 22.75 -27.18 5.04
CA LEU A 67 22.75 -25.91 5.77
C LEU A 67 23.13 -24.72 4.87
N PHE A 68 24.14 -24.88 4.02
CA PHE A 68 24.53 -23.85 3.06
C PHE A 68 23.40 -23.57 2.07
N LEU A 69 22.80 -24.62 1.50
CA LEU A 69 21.69 -24.47 0.55
C LEU A 69 20.47 -23.82 1.20
N ALA A 70 20.12 -24.21 2.43
CA ALA A 70 19.05 -23.60 3.19
C ALA A 70 19.30 -22.11 3.42
N GLY A 71 20.54 -21.73 3.76
CA GLY A 71 20.94 -20.32 3.89
C GLY A 71 20.78 -19.54 2.59
N VAL A 72 21.23 -20.11 1.46
CA VAL A 72 21.08 -19.49 0.14
C VAL A 72 19.60 -19.28 -0.22
N VAL A 73 18.75 -20.30 -0.05
CA VAL A 73 17.30 -20.20 -0.30
C VAL A 73 16.67 -19.14 0.59
N ALA A 74 17.01 -19.12 1.88
CA ALA A 74 16.50 -18.12 2.82
C ALA A 74 16.90 -16.70 2.42
N THR A 75 18.16 -16.48 2.01
CA THR A 75 18.62 -15.17 1.54
C THR A 75 17.88 -14.70 0.29
N PHE A 76 17.67 -15.58 -0.70
CA PHE A 76 16.88 -15.22 -1.87
C PHE A 76 15.43 -14.92 -1.51
N TYR A 77 14.80 -15.75 -0.69
CA TYR A 77 13.43 -15.52 -0.22
C TYR A 77 13.31 -14.18 0.51
N GLN A 78 14.14 -13.92 1.52
CA GLN A 78 14.14 -12.64 2.25
C GLN A 78 14.44 -11.46 1.33
N GLY A 79 15.37 -11.62 0.38
CA GLY A 79 15.68 -10.61 -0.63
C GLY A 79 14.45 -10.26 -1.48
N THR A 80 13.71 -11.26 -1.96
CA THR A 80 12.48 -11.04 -2.74
C THR A 80 11.40 -10.34 -1.91
N VAL A 81 11.20 -10.75 -0.65
CA VAL A 81 10.25 -10.12 0.26
C VAL A 81 10.61 -8.66 0.49
N LEU A 82 11.89 -8.35 0.69
CA LEU A 82 12.37 -6.99 0.90
C LEU A 82 12.18 -6.12 -0.35
N VAL A 83 12.50 -6.63 -1.54
CA VAL A 83 12.29 -5.92 -2.81
C VAL A 83 10.81 -5.65 -3.05
N LEU A 84 9.94 -6.64 -2.80
CA LEU A 84 8.49 -6.46 -2.93
C LEU A 84 7.95 -5.44 -1.91
N LYS A 85 8.47 -5.45 -0.68
CA LYS A 85 8.10 -4.48 0.36
C LYS A 85 8.53 -3.06 -0.02
N PHE A 86 9.73 -2.90 -0.59
CA PHE A 86 10.22 -1.61 -1.08
C PHE A 86 9.36 -1.09 -2.23
N ARG A 87 9.04 -1.94 -3.22
CA ARG A 87 8.22 -1.58 -4.38
C ARG A 87 6.76 -1.28 -4.07
N ARG A 88 6.26 -1.63 -2.88
CA ARG A 88 4.91 -1.29 -2.43
C ARG A 88 4.80 0.16 -1.93
N TYR A 89 5.91 0.87 -1.79
CA TYR A 89 5.97 2.24 -1.28
C TYR A 89 5.08 2.49 -0.05
N PRO A 90 5.19 1.65 1.01
CA PRO A 90 4.38 1.85 2.20
C PRO A 90 4.77 3.15 2.88
N VAL A 91 3.78 3.96 3.26
CA VAL A 91 3.99 5.23 3.97
C VAL A 91 3.61 5.02 5.42
N ASN A 92 4.52 5.36 6.34
CA ASN A 92 4.24 5.35 7.77
C ASN A 92 3.82 6.75 8.20
N VAL A 93 2.60 6.90 8.72
CA VAL A 93 2.11 8.17 9.26
C VAL A 93 2.31 8.17 10.77
N GLU A 94 3.09 9.11 11.27
CA GLU A 94 3.26 9.34 12.70
C GLU A 94 2.41 10.54 13.13
N VAL A 95 1.40 10.31 13.97
CA VAL A 95 0.55 11.38 14.51
C VAL A 95 1.12 11.84 15.85
N LYS A 96 1.53 13.10 15.92
CA LYS A 96 2.03 13.75 17.14
C LYS A 96 1.10 14.88 17.55
N ILE A 97 0.79 14.95 18.85
CA ILE A 97 0.06 16.08 19.43
C ILE A 97 1.10 17.12 19.82
N VAL A 98 1.01 18.30 19.20
CA VAL A 98 1.90 19.43 19.48
C VAL A 98 1.10 20.58 20.05
N THR A 99 1.53 21.10 21.20
CA THR A 99 0.94 22.29 21.81
C THR A 99 1.64 23.52 21.26
N LYS A 100 0.90 24.39 20.56
CA LYS A 100 1.41 25.65 20.03
C LYS A 100 0.92 26.81 20.90
N ALA A 101 1.79 27.80 21.15
CA ALA A 101 1.47 28.99 21.96
C ALA A 101 0.46 29.93 21.28
N LEU A 102 0.40 29.90 19.95
CA LEU A 102 -0.57 30.63 19.12
C LEU A 102 -1.14 29.65 18.08
N LEU A 103 -2.45 29.70 17.88
CA LEU A 103 -3.17 28.85 16.92
C LEU A 103 -4.03 29.74 16.02
N GLU A 104 -3.97 29.52 14.71
CA GLU A 104 -4.87 30.20 13.77
C GLU A 104 -6.29 29.67 13.98
N LEU A 105 -7.23 30.59 14.18
CA LEU A 105 -8.64 30.22 14.30
C LEU A 105 -9.18 29.78 12.93
N PRO A 106 -9.89 28.64 12.85
CA PRO A 106 -10.46 28.19 11.60
C PRO A 106 -11.60 29.12 11.16
N SER A 107 -11.88 29.14 9.86
CA SER A 107 -13.11 29.75 9.37
C SER A 107 -14.30 28.92 9.86
N VAL A 108 -15.19 29.56 10.62
CA VAL A 108 -16.44 28.94 11.08
C VAL A 108 -17.57 29.48 10.21
N THR A 109 -18.15 28.61 9.38
CA THR A 109 -19.35 28.94 8.59
C THR A 109 -20.57 28.33 9.26
N VAL A 110 -21.49 29.19 9.71
CA VAL A 110 -22.77 28.75 10.29
C VAL A 110 -23.87 28.99 9.26
N CYS A 111 -24.60 27.93 8.92
CA CYS A 111 -25.74 27.99 8.02
C CYS A 111 -27.04 27.73 8.80
N ASN A 112 -28.07 28.53 8.52
CA ASN A 112 -29.42 28.21 8.98
C ASN A 112 -29.92 26.96 8.23
N THR A 113 -30.42 25.96 8.95
CA THR A 113 -30.98 24.72 8.36
C THR A 113 -32.20 25.00 7.50
N ASN A 114 -32.89 26.11 7.75
CA ASN A 114 -33.94 26.57 6.87
C ASN A 114 -33.33 27.03 5.54
N LYS A 115 -33.49 26.19 4.51
CA LYS A 115 -32.97 26.40 3.16
C LYS A 115 -33.53 27.66 2.52
N LEU A 116 -34.78 28.03 2.82
CA LEU A 116 -35.47 29.12 2.15
C LEU A 116 -36.40 29.88 3.09
N ARG A 117 -36.30 31.21 3.06
CA ARG A 117 -37.23 32.06 3.79
C ARG A 117 -38.57 32.12 3.07
N THR A 118 -39.63 31.62 3.68
CA THR A 118 -41.00 31.60 3.13
C THR A 118 -41.45 32.95 2.60
N SER A 119 -41.24 34.02 3.38
CA SER A 119 -41.60 35.40 2.99
C SER A 119 -40.86 35.92 1.76
N ALA A 120 -39.69 35.36 1.44
CA ALA A 120 -38.93 35.72 0.25
C ALA A 120 -39.41 34.93 -0.98
N ILE A 121 -39.69 33.63 -0.83
CA ILE A 121 -40.24 32.81 -1.92
C ILE A 121 -41.61 33.32 -2.34
N GLU A 122 -42.45 33.71 -1.38
CA GLU A 122 -43.81 34.20 -1.66
C GLU A 122 -43.80 35.41 -2.60
N LYS A 123 -42.81 36.29 -2.48
CA LYS A 123 -42.66 37.46 -3.36
C LYS A 123 -41.96 37.14 -4.69
N SER A 124 -41.45 35.92 -4.85
CA SER A 124 -40.72 35.51 -6.05
C SER A 124 -41.62 34.85 -7.09
N LYS A 125 -41.12 34.72 -8.33
CA LYS A 125 -41.74 33.92 -9.39
C LYS A 125 -41.95 32.45 -9.03
N HIS A 126 -41.27 31.97 -7.98
CA HIS A 126 -41.31 30.59 -7.52
C HIS A 126 -42.28 30.35 -6.36
N ARG A 127 -43.25 31.26 -6.11
CA ARG A 127 -44.28 31.10 -5.07
C ARG A 127 -44.95 29.72 -5.07
N ARG A 128 -45.14 29.10 -6.24
CA ARG A 128 -45.77 27.77 -6.37
C ARG A 128 -44.98 26.64 -5.69
N MET A 129 -43.70 26.83 -5.40
CA MET A 129 -42.90 25.87 -4.63
C MET A 129 -43.23 25.87 -3.13
N LEU A 130 -43.96 26.87 -2.62
CA LEU A 130 -44.45 26.89 -1.23
C LEU A 130 -45.57 25.86 -0.99
N VAL A 131 -46.14 25.27 -2.04
CA VAL A 131 -47.26 24.31 -1.95
C VAL A 131 -46.79 22.91 -1.54
N VAL A 132 -45.48 22.67 -1.45
CA VAL A 132 -44.93 21.35 -1.12
C VAL A 132 -45.05 21.00 0.38
N ASP A 133 -45.47 21.94 1.23
CA ASP A 133 -45.62 21.70 2.69
C ASP A 133 -47.08 21.82 3.15
N GLN A 134 -48.03 21.29 2.37
CA GLN A 134 -49.24 20.76 3.00
C GLN A 134 -48.84 19.40 3.57
N THR A 135 -48.79 19.35 4.89
CA THR A 135 -48.32 18.30 5.80
C THR A 135 -49.09 16.97 5.72
N THR A 136 -49.32 16.49 4.50
CA THR A 136 -49.68 15.12 4.18
C THR A 136 -49.17 14.88 2.77
N SER A 137 -48.08 14.14 2.62
CA SER A 137 -47.78 13.47 1.35
C SER A 137 -48.90 12.46 1.12
N LEU A 138 -49.98 12.96 0.51
CA LEU A 138 -51.18 12.17 0.25
C LEU A 138 -50.83 11.07 -0.77
N PRO A 139 -51.43 9.88 -0.64
CA PRO A 139 -51.40 8.88 -1.68
C PRO A 139 -51.85 9.50 -3.03
N TYR A 140 -51.17 9.19 -4.13
CA TYR A 140 -51.54 9.62 -5.48
C TYR A 140 -52.04 8.44 -6.32
N TYR A 141 -52.83 8.67 -7.37
CA TYR A 141 -53.38 7.58 -8.18
C TYR A 141 -52.33 6.96 -9.12
N GLU A 142 -52.50 5.69 -9.43
CA GLU A 142 -51.70 4.99 -10.45
C GLU A 142 -51.70 5.73 -11.81
N PRO A 143 -50.63 5.59 -12.63
CA PRO A 143 -49.49 4.69 -12.47
C PRO A 143 -48.47 5.14 -11.43
N CYS A 144 -47.96 4.20 -10.62
CA CYS A 144 -46.90 4.50 -9.65
C CYS A 144 -45.61 4.89 -10.38
N LEU A 145 -44.91 5.90 -9.86
CA LEU A 145 -43.52 6.18 -10.23
C LEU A 145 -42.60 5.02 -9.81
N ASP A 146 -41.46 4.92 -10.47
CA ASP A 146 -40.41 3.97 -10.11
C ASP A 146 -40.02 4.11 -8.62
N ASP A 147 -39.87 2.97 -7.96
CA ASP A 147 -39.58 2.82 -6.52
C ASP A 147 -40.67 3.26 -5.52
N ASP A 148 -41.85 3.68 -5.97
CA ASP A 148 -42.99 3.94 -5.07
C ASP A 148 -43.76 2.65 -4.74
N PHE A 149 -44.50 2.67 -3.63
CA PHE A 149 -45.25 1.51 -3.16
C PHE A 149 -46.73 1.62 -3.53
N ALA A 150 -47.23 0.57 -4.18
CA ALA A 150 -48.63 0.42 -4.54
C ALA A 150 -49.44 -0.20 -3.40
N CYS A 151 -50.53 0.46 -3.01
CA CYS A 151 -51.47 -0.07 -2.02
C CYS A 151 -52.23 -1.29 -2.58
N LYS A 152 -52.55 -2.28 -1.73
CA LYS A 152 -53.10 -3.57 -2.20
C LYS A 152 -54.58 -3.52 -2.57
N LYS A 153 -55.37 -2.69 -1.90
CA LYS A 153 -56.83 -2.65 -2.04
C LYS A 153 -57.34 -1.36 -2.68
N ARG A 154 -56.46 -0.38 -2.91
CA ARG A 154 -56.80 0.89 -3.56
C ARG A 154 -55.79 1.19 -4.66
N PRO A 155 -56.21 1.77 -5.80
CA PRO A 155 -55.32 2.13 -6.91
C PRO A 155 -54.56 3.42 -6.59
N VAL A 156 -53.81 3.42 -5.49
CA VAL A 156 -53.03 4.56 -5.03
C VAL A 156 -51.62 4.12 -4.64
N CYS A 157 -50.70 5.05 -4.83
CA CYS A 157 -49.27 4.88 -4.63
C CYS A 157 -48.78 5.86 -3.57
N ILE A 158 -47.84 5.42 -2.75
CA ILE A 158 -47.20 6.23 -1.71
C ILE A 158 -45.70 6.22 -1.91
N LYS A 159 -45.04 7.28 -1.43
CA LYS A 159 -43.58 7.36 -1.47
C LYS A 159 -42.98 6.33 -0.53
N ARG A 160 -41.83 5.75 -0.91
CA ARG A 160 -41.18 4.68 -0.16
C ARG A 160 -40.81 5.03 1.29
N TYR A 161 -40.53 6.30 1.56
CA TYR A 161 -40.22 6.78 2.92
C TYR A 161 -41.44 6.83 3.86
N LEU A 162 -42.65 6.61 3.33
CA LEU A 162 -43.89 6.52 4.10
C LEU A 162 -44.26 5.07 4.43
N LEU A 163 -43.50 4.07 4.00
CA LEU A 163 -43.68 2.72 4.53
C LEU A 163 -43.15 2.66 5.95
N CYS A 164 -43.92 2.03 6.83
CA CYS A 164 -43.53 1.78 8.20
C CYS A 164 -43.29 3.06 9.01
N ASP A 165 -44.12 4.08 8.80
CA ASP A 165 -44.05 5.35 9.52
C ASP A 165 -45.13 5.48 10.63
N ALA A 166 -45.86 4.39 10.89
CA ALA A 166 -46.98 4.27 11.82
C ALA A 166 -48.25 5.07 11.43
N ILE A 167 -48.34 5.57 10.20
CA ILE A 167 -49.52 6.22 9.64
C ILE A 167 -50.08 5.32 8.52
N ARG A 168 -51.40 5.29 8.35
CA ARG A 168 -52.07 4.49 7.30
C ARG A 168 -52.37 5.36 6.07
N GLN A 169 -51.40 5.54 5.18
CA GLN A 169 -51.52 6.32 3.95
C GLN A 169 -52.38 5.60 2.91
N CYS A 170 -52.36 4.26 2.88
CA CYS A 170 -53.22 3.47 2.00
C CYS A 170 -54.72 3.57 2.36
N GLY A 171 -55.02 4.12 3.54
CA GLY A 171 -56.36 4.42 4.02
C GLY A 171 -56.86 3.46 5.10
N VAL A 172 -58.08 3.68 5.60
CA VAL A 172 -58.59 2.93 6.77
C VAL A 172 -58.77 1.43 6.49
N ASN A 173 -59.09 1.07 5.24
CA ASN A 173 -59.40 -0.29 4.84
C ASN A 173 -58.20 -1.07 4.27
N ASP A 174 -57.06 -0.40 4.09
CA ASP A 174 -55.84 -0.95 3.53
C ASP A 174 -54.63 -0.54 4.37
N THR A 175 -54.03 -1.52 5.05
CA THR A 175 -52.90 -1.33 5.95
C THR A 175 -51.62 -1.93 5.35
N SER A 176 -51.55 -2.01 4.02
CA SER A 176 -50.45 -2.68 3.31
C SER A 176 -49.10 -1.99 3.51
N ASP A 177 -49.12 -0.69 3.75
CA ASP A 177 -48.01 0.20 4.11
C ASP A 177 -47.39 -0.13 5.48
N GLU A 178 -48.21 -0.56 6.45
CA GLU A 178 -47.78 -0.76 7.85
C GLU A 178 -47.77 -2.22 8.32
N ARG A 179 -47.99 -3.20 7.42
CA ARG A 179 -48.19 -4.61 7.83
C ARG A 179 -46.91 -5.42 8.01
N ASP A 180 -45.86 -5.13 7.24
CA ASP A 180 -44.62 -5.95 7.19
C ASP A 180 -43.40 -5.14 7.65
N CYS A 181 -43.58 -4.45 8.77
CA CYS A 181 -42.62 -3.50 9.30
C CYS A 181 -41.87 -4.09 10.49
N ASN A 182 -40.55 -4.18 10.38
CA ASN A 182 -39.69 -4.60 11.48
C ASN A 182 -39.18 -3.37 12.24
N TYR A 183 -40.00 -2.82 13.13
CA TYR A 183 -39.65 -1.66 13.97
C TYR A 183 -38.58 -1.97 15.04
N GLY A 184 -38.08 -3.21 15.12
CA GLY A 184 -37.18 -3.71 16.16
C GLY A 184 -35.71 -3.84 15.77
N LYS A 185 -35.29 -3.33 14.60
CA LYS A 185 -33.88 -3.31 14.19
C LYS A 185 -33.38 -1.88 14.04
N PHE A 186 -32.80 -1.36 15.12
CA PHE A 186 -31.82 -0.28 15.08
C PHE A 186 -30.41 -0.88 15.11
#